data_AF-A0A7S3TMC8-F1
#
_entry.id   AF-A0A7S3TMC8-F1
#
_cell.length_a   1.000
_cell.length_b   1.000
_cell.length_c   1.000
_cell.angle_alpha   90.00
_cell.angle_beta   90.00
_cell.angle_gamma   90.00
#
_symmetry.space_group_name_H-M   'P 1'
#
loop_
_entity.id
_entity.type
_entity.pdbx_description
1 polymer ?
#
loop_
_entity_poly.entity_id
_entity_poly.type
_entity_poly.pdbx_seq_one_letter_code
_entity_poly.pdbx_strand_id
1 'polypeptide(L)'
;LSDLLAPVNSTQKLELMESGDSRGVCCIGLSEIPVSSLGELLDLVKMAQERKRIAETRINARSSRSHCIFTMKVRCRRRVAAGELDTVGKLHLVDLAGSECAKKAAWAAEDAAAFVKPVVGGTLDQERERRNINQSLLTLGRVISALRESAGRVPYRDSKLTRLLKDALGGSCKTVIIATISP
;
A
#
# COMPACT_ATOMS: atom_id res chain seq x y z
N LEU A 1 8.78 -3.47 -1.62
CA LEU A 1 7.76 -4.37 -1.05
C LEU A 1 8.53 -5.30 -0.16
N SER A 2 8.12 -5.38 1.09
CA SER A 2 8.75 -6.23 2.10
C SER A 2 7.63 -6.93 2.85
N ASP A 3 7.80 -8.21 3.12
CA ASP A 3 6.84 -8.98 3.89
C ASP A 3 7.25 -8.96 5.37
N LEU A 4 6.39 -8.36 6.21
CA LEU A 4 6.63 -8.26 7.65
C LEU A 4 6.18 -9.51 8.40
N LEU A 5 5.45 -10.42 7.76
CA LEU A 5 4.99 -11.69 8.33
C LEU A 5 5.89 -12.86 7.94
N ALA A 6 6.65 -12.73 6.86
CA ALA A 6 7.63 -13.73 6.45
C ALA A 6 8.67 -14.02 7.55
N PRO A 7 9.24 -15.24 7.60
CA PRO A 7 10.38 -15.53 8.46
C PRO A 7 11.56 -14.57 8.18
N VAL A 8 12.35 -14.25 9.21
CA VAL A 8 13.43 -13.24 9.15
C VAL A 8 14.47 -13.54 8.05
N ASN A 9 14.66 -14.81 7.71
CA ASN A 9 15.62 -15.27 6.70
C ASN A 9 14.96 -15.62 5.36
N SER A 10 13.72 -15.19 5.13
CA SER A 10 13.04 -15.43 3.86
C SER A 10 13.70 -14.63 2.74
N THR A 11 14.14 -15.33 1.69
CA THR A 11 14.63 -14.75 0.43
C THR A 11 13.51 -14.64 -0.61
N GLN A 12 12.25 -14.85 -0.20
CA GLN A 12 11.12 -14.90 -1.10
C GLN A 12 10.90 -13.55 -1.78
N LYS A 13 10.92 -13.55 -3.11
CA LYS A 13 10.70 -12.37 -3.92
C LYS A 13 9.20 -12.10 -4.05
N LEU A 14 8.81 -10.86 -3.77
CA LEU A 14 7.42 -10.40 -3.91
C LEU A 14 7.18 -9.82 -5.30
N GLU A 15 6.16 -10.32 -5.99
CA GLU A 15 5.80 -9.87 -7.34
C GLU A 15 4.32 -9.53 -7.46
N LEU A 16 4.00 -8.41 -8.11
CA LEU A 16 2.62 -7.99 -8.33
C LEU A 16 2.10 -8.53 -9.66
N MET A 17 1.07 -9.37 -9.60
CA MET A 17 0.38 -9.92 -10.76
C MET A 17 -1.05 -9.40 -10.83
N GLU A 18 -1.50 -9.04 -12.03
CA GLU A 18 -2.90 -8.71 -12.27
C GLU A 18 -3.65 -10.04 -12.50
N SER A 19 -4.70 -10.32 -11.71
CA SER A 19 -5.56 -11.45 -11.98
C SER A 19 -6.39 -11.13 -13.23
N GLY A 20 -6.42 -12.04 -14.22
CA GLY A 20 -7.20 -11.88 -15.45
C GLY A 20 -8.71 -11.90 -15.21
N ASP A 21 -9.13 -12.56 -14.14
CA ASP A 21 -10.47 -12.40 -13.59
C ASP A 21 -10.49 -11.11 -12.78
N SER A 22 -11.58 -10.37 -12.83
CA SER A 22 -11.91 -9.09 -12.17
C SER A 22 -11.62 -8.96 -10.65
N ARG A 23 -10.90 -9.93 -10.05
CA ARG A 23 -10.46 -10.09 -8.65
C ARG A 23 -9.31 -9.17 -8.22
N GLY A 24 -8.84 -8.26 -9.07
CA GLY A 24 -7.84 -7.24 -8.72
C GLY A 24 -6.38 -7.69 -8.84
N VAL A 25 -5.47 -6.97 -8.18
CA VAL A 25 -4.02 -7.24 -8.17
C VAL A 25 -3.66 -8.13 -6.99
N CYS A 26 -2.88 -9.18 -7.22
CA CYS A 26 -2.34 -10.05 -6.17
C CYS A 26 -0.82 -9.89 -6.05
N CYS A 27 -0.31 -10.12 -4.84
CA CYS A 27 1.12 -10.17 -4.58
C CYS A 27 1.54 -11.63 -4.42
N ILE A 28 2.24 -12.16 -5.42
CA ILE A 28 2.83 -13.50 -5.37
C ILE A 28 3.95 -13.51 -4.34
N GLY A 29 3.97 -14.57 -3.54
CA GLY A 29 4.97 -14.81 -2.50
C GLY A 29 4.76 -14.02 -1.21
N LEU A 30 3.62 -13.33 -1.06
CA LEU A 30 3.23 -12.69 0.19
C LEU A 30 2.73 -13.75 1.18
N SER A 31 3.19 -13.70 2.42
CA SER A 31 2.77 -14.62 3.48
C SER A 31 1.32 -14.36 3.89
N GLU A 32 0.53 -15.42 3.97
CA GLU A 32 -0.82 -15.42 4.54
C GLU A 32 -0.86 -16.39 5.72
N ILE A 33 -1.06 -15.84 6.92
CA ILE A 33 -1.07 -16.64 8.15
C ILE A 33 -2.53 -16.84 8.59
N PRO A 34 -3.01 -18.09 8.70
CA PRO A 34 -4.32 -18.35 9.27
C PRO A 34 -4.30 -18.02 10.76
N VAL A 35 -5.33 -17.33 11.23
CA VAL A 35 -5.54 -17.00 12.64
C VAL A 35 -6.89 -17.53 13.10
N SER A 36 -6.94 -18.06 14.32
CA SER A 36 -8.15 -18.66 14.90
C SER A 36 -8.75 -17.82 16.03
N SER A 37 -8.03 -16.79 16.50
CA SER A 37 -8.48 -15.93 17.60
C SER A 37 -8.07 -14.47 17.41
N LEU A 38 -8.76 -13.56 18.10
CA LEU A 38 -8.38 -12.15 18.17
C LEU A 38 -6.98 -11.97 18.79
N GLY A 39 -6.63 -12.79 19.78
CA GLY A 39 -5.31 -12.76 20.42
C GLY A 39 -4.18 -13.00 19.42
N GLU A 40 -4.27 -14.09 18.65
CA GLU A 40 -3.30 -14.42 17.60
C GLU A 40 -3.18 -13.31 16.56
N LEU A 41 -4.31 -12.74 16.12
CA LEU A 41 -4.32 -11.62 15.19
C LEU A 41 -3.58 -10.41 15.75
N LEU A 42 -3.86 -10.02 16.99
CA LEU A 42 -3.23 -8.88 17.64
C LEU A 42 -1.72 -9.11 17.85
N ASP A 43 -1.31 -10.32 18.18
CA ASP A 43 0.10 -10.65 18.36
C ASP A 43 0.87 -10.64 17.03
N LEU A 44 0.26 -11.10 15.93
CA LEU A 44 0.83 -10.93 14.58
C LEU A 44 0.95 -9.45 14.20
N VAL A 45 -0.05 -8.62 14.50
CA VAL A 45 -0.01 -7.19 14.23
C VAL A 45 1.11 -6.52 15.02
N LYS A 46 1.26 -6.81 16.32
CA LYS A 46 2.36 -6.29 17.15
C LYS A 46 3.72 -6.72 16.61
N MET A 47 3.88 -7.98 16.24
CA MET A 47 5.12 -8.49 15.66
C MET A 47 5.45 -7.78 14.34
N ALA A 48 4.47 -7.58 13.46
CA ALA A 48 4.65 -6.87 12.20
C ALA A 48 5.03 -5.40 12.45
N GLN A 49 4.41 -4.73 13.42
CA GLN A 49 4.75 -3.36 13.82
C GLN A 49 6.18 -3.26 14.36
N GLU A 50 6.61 -4.21 15.19
CA GLU A 50 7.99 -4.25 15.69
C GLU A 50 9.00 -4.45 14.54
N ARG A 51 8.70 -5.34 13.60
CA ARG A 51 9.53 -5.54 12.40
C ARG A 51 9.56 -4.30 11.51
N LYS A 52 8.44 -3.58 11.37
CA LYS A 52 8.38 -2.28 10.70
C LYS A 52 9.33 -1.29 11.37
N ARG A 53 9.27 -1.18 12.71
CA ARG A 53 10.14 -0.30 13.51
C ARG A 53 11.63 -0.65 13.37
N ILE A 54 11.98 -1.94 13.37
CA ILE A 54 13.36 -2.40 13.18
C ILE A 54 13.85 -2.10 11.75
N ALA A 55 13.01 -2.35 10.75
CA ALA A 55 13.34 -2.03 9.36
C ALA A 55 13.55 -0.52 9.17
N GLU A 56 12.70 0.30 9.79
CA GLU A 56 12.84 1.75 9.80
C GLU A 56 14.14 2.17 10.49
N THR A 57 14.43 1.70 11.70
CA THR A 57 15.67 2.06 12.42
C THR A 57 16.95 1.64 11.70
N ARG A 58 16.96 0.51 10.97
CA ARG A 58 18.11 0.09 10.16
C ARG A 58 18.34 0.96 8.92
N ILE A 59 17.28 1.52 8.34
CA ILE A 59 17.34 2.21 7.04
C ILE A 59 17.27 3.75 7.19
N ASN A 60 16.63 4.28 8.23
CA ASN A 60 16.71 5.64 8.81
C ASN A 60 15.54 5.82 9.80
N ALA A 61 15.78 6.42 10.96
CA ALA A 61 14.86 6.52 12.12
C ALA A 61 13.58 7.38 11.91
N ARG A 62 12.86 7.26 10.79
CA ARG A 62 11.69 8.09 10.50
C ARG A 62 10.55 7.26 9.88
N SER A 63 9.56 6.94 10.70
CA SER A 63 8.35 6.16 10.36
C SER A 63 7.46 6.77 9.27
N SER A 64 7.72 8.01 8.84
CA SER A 64 6.96 8.70 7.78
C SER A 64 7.40 8.35 6.36
N ARG A 65 8.30 7.38 6.18
CA ARG A 65 8.95 7.09 4.88
C ARG A 65 8.55 5.78 4.21
N SER A 66 7.60 5.03 4.77
CA SER A 66 7.09 3.81 4.14
C SER A 66 5.57 3.76 4.17
N HIS A 67 4.98 3.18 3.12
CA HIS A 67 3.57 2.82 3.12
C HIS A 67 3.43 1.41 3.65
N CYS A 68 2.46 1.17 4.52
CA CYS A 68 2.16 -0.16 5.05
C CYS A 68 0.72 -0.55 4.66
N ILE A 69 0.55 -1.76 4.14
CA ILE A 69 -0.76 -2.32 3.81
C ILE A 69 -0.92 -3.59 4.63
N PHE A 70 -1.85 -3.57 5.57
CA PHE A 70 -2.31 -4.75 6.28
C PHE A 70 -3.62 -5.23 5.65
N THR A 71 -3.70 -6.52 5.32
CA THR A 71 -4.90 -7.13 4.74
C THR A 71 -5.38 -8.26 5.60
N MET A 72 -6.61 -8.15 6.10
CA MET A 72 -7.31 -9.24 6.77
C MET A 72 -8.34 -9.84 5.81
N LYS A 73 -8.37 -11.17 5.72
CA LYS A 73 -9.36 -11.90 4.93
C LYS A 73 -10.23 -12.73 5.86
N VAL A 74 -11.54 -12.55 5.76
CA VAL A 74 -12.53 -13.33 6.51
C VAL A 74 -13.25 -14.23 5.52
N ARG A 75 -13.04 -15.54 5.62
CA ARG A 75 -13.73 -16.53 4.80
C ARG A 75 -14.95 -17.06 5.56
N CYS A 76 -16.12 -16.96 4.97
CA CYS A 76 -17.36 -17.48 5.53
C CYS A 76 -17.93 -18.54 4.56
N ARG A 77 -18.06 -19.77 5.06
CA ARG A 77 -18.76 -20.85 4.39
C ARG A 77 -20.11 -21.05 5.04
N ARG A 78 -21.18 -20.95 4.26
CA ARG A 78 -22.56 -21.12 4.72
C ARG A 78 -23.32 -22.06 3.80
N ARG A 79 -24.09 -22.98 4.37
CA ARG A 79 -25.07 -23.76 3.61
C ARG A 79 -26.30 -22.91 3.30
N VAL A 80 -26.68 -22.89 2.04
CA VAL A 80 -27.86 -22.23 1.49
C VAL A 80 -28.69 -23.27 0.71
N ALA A 81 -29.94 -22.95 0.38
CA ALA A 81 -30.82 -23.88 -0.34
C ALA A 81 -30.22 -24.37 -1.68
N ALA A 82 -29.37 -23.55 -2.32
CA ALA A 82 -28.69 -23.85 -3.59
C ALA A 82 -27.31 -24.55 -3.43
N GLY A 83 -26.92 -24.95 -2.22
CA GLY A 83 -25.64 -25.63 -1.95
C GLY A 83 -24.79 -24.93 -0.89
N GLU A 84 -23.46 -24.95 -1.06
CA GLU A 84 -22.53 -24.25 -0.16
C GLU A 84 -22.08 -22.92 -0.77
N LEU A 85 -22.32 -21.84 -0.04
CA LEU A 85 -21.87 -20.50 -0.37
C LEU A 85 -20.54 -20.25 0.35
N ASP A 86 -19.46 -20.03 -0.41
CA ASP A 86 -18.14 -19.67 0.11
C ASP A 86 -17.82 -18.22 -0.26
N THR A 87 -17.79 -17.34 0.75
CA THR A 87 -17.55 -15.91 0.59
C THR A 87 -16.27 -15.49 1.28
N VAL A 88 -15.57 -14.51 0.71
CA VAL A 88 -14.37 -13.93 1.31
C VAL A 88 -14.53 -12.42 1.37
N GLY A 89 -14.62 -11.89 2.59
CA GLY A 89 -14.48 -10.46 2.86
C GLY A 89 -13.01 -10.08 2.99
N LYS A 90 -12.62 -8.92 2.46
CA LYS A 90 -11.28 -8.35 2.62
C LYS A 90 -11.38 -7.00 3.33
N LEU A 91 -10.59 -6.82 4.38
CA LEU A 91 -10.38 -5.53 5.03
C LEU A 91 -8.94 -5.09 4.79
N HIS A 92 -8.77 -3.93 4.16
CA HIS A 92 -7.48 -3.29 3.97
C HIS A 92 -7.31 -2.15 4.96
N LEU A 93 -6.27 -2.22 5.79
CA LEU A 93 -5.82 -1.12 6.64
C LEU A 93 -4.52 -0.58 6.05
N VAL A 94 -4.58 0.65 5.54
CA VAL A 94 -3.49 1.26 4.78
C VAL A 94 -2.97 2.46 5.54
N ASP A 95 -1.70 2.40 5.92
CA ASP A 95 -0.96 3.50 6.51
C ASP A 95 -0.07 4.12 5.45
N LEU A 96 -0.30 5.40 5.15
CA LEU A 96 0.42 6.12 4.10
C LEU A 96 1.54 6.94 4.69
N ALA A 97 2.67 6.95 3.98
CA ALA A 97 3.80 7.81 4.28
C ALA A 97 3.40 9.30 4.24
N GLY A 98 4.23 10.13 4.88
CA GLY A 98 4.00 11.56 4.99
C GLY A 98 3.92 12.27 3.63
N SER A 99 2.95 13.16 3.47
CA SER A 99 2.70 13.91 2.22
C SER A 99 3.46 15.23 2.09
N GLU A 100 4.30 15.57 3.08
CA GLU A 100 4.94 16.88 3.21
C GLU A 100 5.82 17.28 2.01
N CYS A 101 6.37 16.30 1.28
CA CYS A 101 7.14 16.56 0.07
C CYS A 101 6.30 16.45 -1.22
N ALA A 102 5.20 15.71 -1.20
CA ALA A 102 4.29 15.59 -2.35
C ALA A 102 3.53 16.91 -2.61
N LYS A 103 3.18 17.67 -1.57
CA LYS A 103 2.52 18.98 -1.70
C LYS A 103 3.36 19.98 -2.52
N LYS A 104 4.68 20.02 -2.30
CA LYS A 104 5.60 20.90 -3.06
C LYS A 104 5.73 20.48 -4.53
N ALA A 105 5.65 19.19 -4.82
CA ALA A 105 5.74 18.66 -6.19
C ALA A 105 4.41 18.79 -6.97
N ALA A 106 3.27 18.66 -6.30
CA ALA A 106 1.95 18.75 -6.93
C ALA A 106 1.60 20.19 -7.37
N TRP A 107 2.13 21.21 -6.70
CA TRP A 107 1.95 22.61 -7.09
C TRP A 107 2.95 23.05 -8.17
N ALA A 108 4.07 22.34 -8.31
CA ALA A 108 5.09 22.57 -9.35
C ALA A 108 4.82 21.70 -10.59
N ALA A 109 3.56 21.56 -11.01
CA ALA A 109 3.18 20.75 -12.16
C ALA A 109 3.82 21.20 -13.49
N GLU A 110 4.36 22.43 -13.55
CA GLU A 110 5.13 22.93 -14.70
C GLU A 110 6.62 22.53 -14.64
N ASP A 111 7.16 22.19 -13.47
CA ASP A 111 8.56 21.85 -13.28
C ASP A 111 8.72 20.44 -12.71
N ALA A 112 8.69 19.43 -13.58
CA ALA A 112 9.14 18.07 -13.25
C ALA A 112 10.58 18.03 -12.67
N ALA A 113 11.36 19.11 -12.85
CA ALA A 113 12.67 19.34 -12.26
C ALA A 113 12.66 19.57 -10.74
N ALA A 114 11.54 20.01 -10.15
CA ALA A 114 11.42 20.18 -8.70
C ALA A 114 11.49 18.85 -7.92
N PHE A 115 11.25 17.73 -8.61
CA PHE A 115 11.40 16.37 -8.07
C PHE A 115 12.86 15.95 -7.88
N VAL A 116 13.80 16.69 -8.48
CA VAL A 116 15.21 16.30 -8.65
C VAL A 116 16.16 17.21 -7.86
N LYS A 117 15.67 18.26 -7.17
CA LYS A 117 16.58 19.11 -6.39
C LYS A 117 17.26 18.26 -5.30
N PRO A 118 18.58 18.03 -5.39
CA PRO A 118 19.29 17.22 -4.43
C PRO A 118 19.16 17.86 -3.05
N VAL A 119 19.03 17.04 -2.04
CA VAL A 119 19.05 17.55 -0.68
C VAL A 119 20.51 17.75 -0.36
N VAL A 120 20.93 18.99 -0.12
CA VAL A 120 22.31 19.28 0.26
C VAL A 120 22.64 18.47 1.52
N GLY A 121 23.55 17.50 1.39
CA GLY A 121 23.95 16.59 2.48
C GLY A 121 23.15 15.28 2.60
N GLY A 122 22.23 14.96 1.68
CA GLY A 122 21.52 13.68 1.64
C GLY A 122 22.31 12.58 0.92
N THR A 123 22.12 11.32 1.32
CA THR A 123 22.69 10.18 0.57
C THR A 123 21.83 9.85 -0.65
N LEU A 124 22.42 9.25 -1.69
CA LEU A 124 21.70 8.83 -2.91
C LEU A 124 20.50 7.91 -2.60
N ASP A 125 20.62 7.05 -1.58
CA ASP A 125 19.55 6.15 -1.17
C ASP A 125 18.39 6.91 -0.51
N GLN A 126 18.68 7.93 0.31
CA GLN A 126 17.65 8.80 0.89
C GLN A 126 16.90 9.58 -0.20
N GLU A 127 17.59 10.04 -1.24
CA GLU A 127 16.95 10.75 -2.35
C GLU A 127 16.05 9.82 -3.16
N ARG A 128 16.52 8.60 -3.47
CA ARG A 128 15.70 7.57 -4.14
C ARG A 128 14.48 7.19 -3.32
N GLU A 129 14.62 7.05 -2.01
CA GLU A 129 13.52 6.76 -1.09
C GLU A 129 12.47 7.89 -1.11
N ARG A 130 12.89 9.15 -0.91
CA ARG A 130 12.00 10.32 -0.96
C ARG A 130 11.28 10.42 -2.29
N ARG A 131 11.99 10.18 -3.39
CA ARG A 131 11.43 10.15 -4.75
C ARG A 131 10.33 9.11 -4.88
N ASN A 132 10.54 7.89 -4.38
CA ASN A 132 9.56 6.81 -4.43
C ASN A 132 8.32 7.08 -3.57
N ILE A 133 8.48 7.67 -2.38
CA ILE A 133 7.35 8.07 -1.52
C ILE A 133 6.51 9.12 -2.21
N ASN A 134 7.13 10.18 -2.73
CA ASN A 134 6.41 11.24 -3.42
C ASN A 134 5.74 10.74 -4.70
N GLN A 135 6.42 9.88 -5.45
CA GLN A 135 5.89 9.31 -6.68
C GLN A 135 4.62 8.52 -6.39
N SER A 136 4.64 7.68 -5.35
CA SER A 136 3.48 6.87 -4.99
C SER A 136 2.28 7.70 -4.53
N LEU A 137 2.50 8.78 -3.77
CA LEU A 137 1.42 9.70 -3.35
C LEU A 137 0.91 10.59 -4.49
N LEU A 138 1.79 11.07 -5.38
CA LEU A 138 1.38 11.84 -6.56
C LEU A 138 0.56 10.98 -7.53
N THR A 139 1.01 9.74 -7.80
CA THR A 139 0.25 8.79 -8.60
C THR A 139 -1.10 8.48 -7.97
N LEU A 140 -1.18 8.34 -6.64
CA LEU A 140 -2.45 8.18 -5.93
C LEU A 140 -3.40 9.36 -6.21
N GLY A 141 -2.91 10.60 -6.11
CA GLY A 141 -3.69 11.79 -6.47
C GLY A 141 -4.17 11.76 -7.92
N ARG A 142 -3.29 11.44 -8.88
CA ARG A 142 -3.63 11.31 -10.30
C ARG A 142 -4.71 10.25 -10.57
N VAL A 143 -4.63 9.10 -9.88
CA VAL A 143 -5.65 8.04 -9.97
C VAL A 143 -7.01 8.55 -9.49
N ILE A 144 -7.06 9.24 -8.36
CA ILE A 144 -8.31 9.81 -7.82
C ILE A 144 -8.90 10.85 -8.78
N SER A 145 -8.07 11.76 -9.31
CA SER A 145 -8.53 12.76 -10.30
C SER A 145 -9.06 12.10 -11.58
N ALA A 146 -8.33 11.12 -12.12
CA ALA A 146 -8.74 10.39 -13.32
C ALA A 146 -10.07 9.64 -13.11
N LEU A 147 -10.28 9.06 -11.92
CA LEU A 147 -11.54 8.41 -11.55
C LEU A 147 -12.70 9.41 -11.45
N ARG A 148 -12.45 10.58 -10.86
CA ARG A 148 -13.45 11.67 -10.80
C ARG A 148 -13.85 12.15 -12.19
N GLU A 149 -12.88 12.29 -13.09
CA GLU A 149 -13.09 12.78 -14.46
C GLU A 149 -13.64 11.70 -15.41
N SER A 150 -13.84 10.47 -14.94
CA SER A 150 -14.23 9.32 -15.77
C SER A 150 -13.29 9.14 -16.98
N ALA A 151 -11.99 9.39 -16.77
CA ALA A 151 -10.99 9.25 -17.80
C ALA A 151 -10.95 7.80 -18.30
N GLY A 152 -10.84 7.60 -19.62
CA GLY A 152 -10.85 6.26 -20.21
C GLY A 152 -9.70 5.35 -19.76
N ARG A 153 -8.59 5.92 -19.26
CA ARG A 153 -7.45 5.17 -18.72
C ARG A 153 -6.96 5.78 -17.41
N VAL A 154 -7.05 4.99 -16.33
CA VAL A 154 -6.57 5.37 -14.99
C VAL A 154 -5.14 4.83 -14.77
N PRO A 155 -4.17 5.65 -14.32
CA PRO A 155 -2.74 5.31 -14.27
C PRO A 155 -2.35 4.46 -13.04
N TYR A 156 -3.08 3.38 -12.75
CA TYR A 156 -2.76 2.52 -11.59
C TYR A 156 -1.35 1.94 -11.65
N ARG A 157 -0.80 1.70 -12.86
CA ARG A 157 0.48 1.01 -13.08
C ARG A 157 1.72 1.84 -12.73
N ASP A 158 1.57 3.15 -12.59
CA ASP A 158 2.69 4.08 -12.35
C ASP A 158 3.26 3.95 -10.93
N SER A 159 2.55 3.29 -10.01
CA SER A 159 3.03 2.99 -8.66
C SER A 159 2.55 1.62 -8.18
N LYS A 160 3.42 0.89 -7.48
CA LYS A 160 3.07 -0.39 -6.83
C LYS A 160 1.92 -0.21 -5.84
N LEU A 161 1.86 0.94 -5.15
CA LEU A 161 0.78 1.29 -4.21
C LEU A 161 -0.57 1.34 -4.91
N THR A 162 -0.69 2.10 -6.01
CA THR A 162 -1.95 2.24 -6.75
C THR A 162 -2.34 0.96 -7.47
N ARG A 163 -1.39 0.11 -7.86
CA ARG A 163 -1.70 -1.25 -8.33
C ARG A 163 -2.36 -2.08 -7.24
N LEU A 164 -1.77 -2.12 -6.04
CA LEU A 164 -2.32 -2.86 -4.90
C LEU A 164 -3.68 -2.33 -4.45
N LEU A 165 -3.87 -1.00 -4.51
CA LEU A 165 -5.12 -0.35 -4.13
C LEU A 165 -6.13 -0.23 -5.27
N LYS A 166 -5.90 -0.85 -6.43
CA LYS A 166 -6.82 -0.75 -7.58
C LYS A 166 -8.25 -1.16 -7.22
N ASP A 167 -8.42 -2.21 -6.42
CA ASP A 167 -9.75 -2.67 -5.99
C ASP A 167 -10.40 -1.71 -4.98
N ALA A 168 -9.58 -1.01 -4.18
CA ALA A 168 -10.02 0.02 -3.23
C ALA A 168 -10.36 1.35 -3.93
N LEU A 169 -9.73 1.65 -5.05
CA LEU A 169 -9.84 2.93 -5.76
C LEU A 169 -10.57 2.73 -7.08
N GLY A 170 -11.90 2.81 -7.08
CA GLY A 170 -12.72 2.62 -8.29
C GLY A 170 -13.04 1.16 -8.63
N GLY A 171 -12.70 0.22 -7.74
CA GLY A 171 -13.07 -1.19 -7.84
C GLY A 171 -14.32 -1.54 -7.03
N SER A 172 -14.34 -2.78 -6.51
CA SER A 172 -15.51 -3.36 -5.84
C SER A 172 -15.54 -3.13 -4.33
N CYS A 173 -14.52 -2.48 -3.77
CA CYS A 173 -14.37 -2.27 -2.34
C CYS A 173 -15.09 -1.00 -1.86
N LYS A 174 -15.67 -1.06 -0.66
CA LYS A 174 -16.10 0.15 0.06
C LYS A 174 -14.89 0.78 0.73
N THR A 175 -14.56 2.01 0.35
CA THR A 175 -13.33 2.67 0.78
C THR A 175 -13.62 3.95 1.55
N VAL A 176 -12.95 4.11 2.69
CA VAL A 176 -12.96 5.33 3.51
C VAL A 176 -11.55 5.90 3.53
N ILE A 177 -11.44 7.22 3.35
CA ILE A 177 -10.17 7.95 3.43
C ILE A 177 -10.20 8.84 4.67
N ILE A 178 -9.16 8.76 5.49
CA ILE A 178 -8.98 9.63 6.65
C ILE A 178 -8.02 10.75 6.26
N ALA A 179 -8.48 11.99 6.28
CA ALA A 179 -7.66 13.16 5.99
C ALA A 179 -7.02 13.70 7.27
N THR A 180 -5.71 13.49 7.44
CA THR A 180 -4.93 14.02 8.56
C THR A 180 -4.25 15.33 8.14
N ILE A 181 -4.88 16.46 8.48
CA ILE A 181 -4.45 17.79 8.06
C ILE A 181 -3.86 18.53 9.27
N SER A 182 -2.68 19.13 9.10
CA SER A 182 -2.12 20.06 10.09
C SER A 182 -2.94 21.36 10.09
N PRO A 183 -3.22 21.97 11.25
CA PRO A 183 -3.81 23.31 11.34
C PRO A 183 -3.01 24.35 10.55
#